data_AF-A0A517QSK0-F1
#
_entry.id   AF-A0A517QSK0-F1
#
_cell.length_a   1.000
_cell.length_b   1.000
_cell.length_c   1.000
_cell.angle_alpha   90.00
_cell.angle_beta   90.00
_cell.angle_gamma   90.00
#
_symmetry.space_group_name_H-M   'P 1'
#
loop_
_entity.id
_entity.type
_entity.pdbx_description
1 polymer ?
#
loop_
_entity_poly.entity_id
_entity_poly.type
_entity_poly.pdbx_seq_one_letter_code
_entity_poly.pdbx_strand_id
1 'polypeptide(L)'
;MTIRSNPPGALVEVDGERIGLTPVSMDFTYYGTREISLSAPGYETMTLLQPVPAPPGQRFPIDFFTNHFMPRKVTDRHDFTYNLVQRGMPVDEESDLINRARNFRSQAEVGGVIQPQQ
;
A
#
# COMPACT_ATOMS: atom_id res chain seq x y z
N MET A 1 14.95 10.00 -0.81
CA MET A 1 13.53 9.58 -0.74
C MET A 1 13.19 9.25 0.71
N THR A 2 12.03 9.68 1.18
CA THR A 2 11.50 9.35 2.52
C THR A 2 10.21 8.57 2.37
N ILE A 3 10.09 7.46 3.09
CA ILE A 3 8.91 6.59 3.09
C ILE A 3 8.29 6.62 4.50
N ARG A 4 6.99 6.86 4.55
CA ARG A 4 6.17 6.91 5.76
C ARG A 4 4.99 5.96 5.63
N SER A 5 4.52 5.46 6.76
CA SER A 5 3.29 4.69 6.83
C SER A 5 2.38 5.15 7.97
N ASN A 6 1.10 4.85 7.82
CA ASN A 6 0.10 4.95 8.87
C ASN A 6 -0.56 3.57 9.08
N PRO A 7 -0.33 2.91 10.24
CA PRO A 7 0.47 3.37 11.37
C PRO A 7 1.99 3.39 11.07
N PRO A 8 2.79 4.15 11.84
CA PRO A 8 4.25 4.12 11.74
C PRO A 8 4.84 2.79 12.24
N GLY A 9 6.11 2.53 11.94
CA GLY A 9 6.81 1.30 12.34
C GLY A 9 6.61 0.13 11.39
N ALA A 10 6.11 0.37 10.18
CA ALA A 10 6.04 -0.64 9.13
C ALA A 10 7.44 -0.94 8.59
N LEU A 11 7.74 -2.21 8.36
CA LEU A 11 8.94 -2.65 7.65
C LEU A 11 8.82 -2.27 6.18
N VAL A 12 9.86 -1.60 5.66
CA VAL A 12 9.98 -1.15 4.28
C VAL A 12 11.06 -1.95 3.57
N GLU A 13 10.66 -2.53 2.44
CA GLU A 13 11.56 -3.15 1.47
C GLU A 13 11.41 -2.43 0.13
N VAL A 14 12.53 -2.13 -0.52
CA VAL A 14 12.57 -1.47 -1.84
C VAL A 14 13.34 -2.37 -2.79
N ASP A 15 12.72 -2.72 -3.92
CA ASP A 15 13.28 -3.63 -4.93
C ASP A 15 13.78 -4.97 -4.31
N GLY A 16 13.10 -5.46 -3.26
CA GLY A 16 13.46 -6.66 -2.51
C GLY A 16 14.54 -6.48 -1.43
N GLU A 17 15.12 -5.28 -1.27
CA GLU A 17 16.10 -4.97 -0.23
C GLU A 17 15.43 -4.34 1.00
N ARG A 18 15.72 -4.90 2.19
CA ARG A 18 15.22 -4.36 3.47
C ARG A 18 15.94 -3.06 3.82
N ILE A 19 15.17 -1.96 3.85
CA ILE A 19 15.69 -0.63 4.17
C ILE A 19 15.58 -0.33 5.67
N GLY A 20 14.42 -0.60 6.29
CA GLY A 20 14.19 -0.24 7.69
C GLY A 20 12.73 -0.13 8.08
N LEU A 21 12.45 0.53 9.21
CA LEU A 21 11.09 0.79 9.70
C LEU A 21 10.67 2.22 9.39
N THR A 22 9.39 2.45 9.03
CA THR A 22 8.87 3.79 8.79
C THR A 22 8.82 4.64 10.07
N PRO A 23 9.10 5.96 9.98
CA PRO A 23 9.59 6.66 8.79
C PRO A 23 11.07 6.34 8.51
N VAL A 24 11.38 6.02 7.25
CA VAL A 24 12.75 5.74 6.80
C VAL A 24 13.13 6.63 5.63
N SER A 25 14.37 7.11 5.61
CA SER A 25 14.94 7.88 4.50
C SER A 25 16.10 7.13 3.88
N MET A 26 16.15 7.10 2.56
CA MET A 26 17.26 6.54 1.79
C MET A 26 17.69 7.51 0.69
N ASP A 27 18.98 7.49 0.39
CA ASP A 27 19.50 8.12 -0.81
C ASP A 27 19.11 7.29 -2.03
N PHE A 28 18.82 7.95 -3.15
CA PHE A 28 18.51 7.28 -4.40
C PHE A 28 19.29 7.97 -5.52
N THR A 29 20.02 7.18 -6.30
CA THR A 29 20.78 7.70 -7.45
C THR A 29 20.03 7.50 -8.76
N TYR A 30 19.17 6.48 -8.82
CA TYR A 30 18.42 6.13 -10.03
C TYR A 30 16.95 6.56 -9.90
N TYR A 31 16.56 7.46 -10.78
CA TYR A 31 15.19 7.83 -11.08
C TYR A 31 14.51 6.71 -11.89
N GLY A 32 13.21 6.53 -11.74
CA GLY A 32 12.47 5.42 -12.33
C GLY A 32 11.39 4.87 -11.40
N THR A 33 10.79 3.74 -11.77
CA THR A 33 9.77 3.08 -10.94
C THR A 33 10.44 2.07 -10.01
N ARG A 34 10.13 2.15 -8.72
CA ARG A 34 10.64 1.27 -7.66
C ARG A 34 9.52 0.38 -7.15
N GLU A 35 9.79 -0.88 -6.88
CA GLU A 35 8.86 -1.70 -6.12
C GLU A 35 9.03 -1.41 -4.63
N ILE A 36 7.96 -1.03 -3.94
CA ILE A 36 7.97 -0.76 -2.51
C ILE A 36 6.99 -1.73 -1.83
N SER A 37 7.50 -2.50 -0.88
CA SER A 37 6.72 -3.38 -0.01
C SER A 37 6.72 -2.81 1.40
N LEU A 38 5.53 -2.65 1.99
CA LEU A 38 5.33 -2.26 3.38
C LEU A 38 4.60 -3.36 4.13
N SER A 39 5.15 -3.78 5.27
CA SER A 39 4.51 -4.76 6.15
C SER A 39 4.51 -4.32 7.61
N ALA A 40 3.38 -4.53 8.30
CA ALA A 40 3.25 -4.24 9.72
C ALA A 40 2.41 -5.32 10.43
N PRO A 41 2.67 -5.63 11.71
CA PRO A 41 1.88 -6.61 12.46
C PRO A 41 0.40 -6.20 12.54
N GLY A 42 -0.51 -7.12 12.18
CA GLY A 42 -1.95 -6.86 12.16
C GLY A 42 -2.45 -6.11 10.92
N TYR A 43 -1.56 -5.83 9.96
CA TYR A 43 -1.91 -5.17 8.70
C TYR A 43 -1.66 -6.12 7.51
N GLU A 44 -2.29 -5.79 6.38
CA GLU A 44 -2.01 -6.39 5.09
C GLU A 44 -0.67 -5.89 4.56
N THR A 45 0.10 -6.78 3.93
CA THR A 45 1.32 -6.37 3.22
C THR A 45 0.91 -5.62 1.97
N MET A 46 1.42 -4.41 1.80
CA MET A 46 1.12 -3.57 0.66
C MET A 46 2.35 -3.49 -0.25
N THR A 47 2.23 -3.99 -1.48
CA THR A 47 3.26 -3.91 -2.52
C THR A 47 2.78 -3.02 -3.65
N LEU A 48 3.58 -2.02 -4.03
CA LEU A 48 3.24 -1.09 -5.11
C LEU A 48 4.46 -0.68 -5.93
N LEU A 49 4.19 -0.28 -7.18
CA LEU A 49 5.17 0.32 -8.06
C LEU A 49 5.12 1.85 -7.91
N GLN A 50 6.13 2.44 -7.28
CA GLN A 50 6.22 3.88 -7.04
C GLN A 50 7.13 4.56 -8.08
N PRO A 51 6.58 5.41 -8.96
CA PRO A 51 7.39 6.25 -9.83
C PRO A 51 8.15 7.30 -9.01
N VAL A 52 9.44 7.40 -9.25
CA VAL A 52 10.35 8.42 -8.71
C VAL A 52 10.82 9.29 -9.87
N PRO A 53 10.18 10.45 -10.11
CA PRO A 53 10.46 11.27 -11.28
C PRO A 53 11.87 11.86 -11.22
N ALA A 54 12.54 11.94 -12.37
CA ALA A 54 13.79 12.67 -12.48
C ALA A 54 13.54 14.19 -12.40
N PRO A 55 14.48 14.98 -11.83
CA PRO A 55 14.43 16.42 -11.91
C PRO A 55 14.28 16.83 -13.37
N PRO A 56 13.24 17.61 -13.73
CA PRO A 56 13.09 18.06 -15.10
C PRO A 56 14.35 18.84 -15.47
N GLY A 57 14.98 18.41 -16.57
CA GLY A 57 16.25 18.95 -17.05
C GLY A 57 16.26 20.47 -17.08
N GLN A 58 17.27 21.00 -16.40
CA GLN A 58 18.04 22.19 -16.76
C GLN A 58 17.75 22.70 -18.18
N ARG A 59 16.74 23.56 -18.33
CA ARG A 59 16.48 24.29 -19.57
C ARG A 59 17.44 25.49 -19.60
N PHE A 60 18.63 25.29 -20.16
CA PHE A 60 19.40 26.41 -20.72
C PHE A 60 18.88 26.71 -22.14
N PRO A 61 18.85 27.99 -22.58
CA PRO A 61 19.81 29.03 -22.21
C PRO A 61 19.17 30.37 -21.77
N ILE A 62 19.21 30.68 -20.47
CA ILE A 62 19.68 31.99 -20.00
C ILE A 62 20.63 31.73 -18.83
N ASP A 63 21.84 31.27 -19.15
CA ASP A 63 22.95 31.06 -18.19
C ASP A 63 23.84 32.31 -18.03
N PHE A 64 23.31 33.53 -18.20
CA PHE A 64 24.18 34.70 -18.39
C PHE A 64 24.19 35.78 -17.29
N PHE A 65 23.47 35.65 -16.16
CA PHE A 65 23.59 36.67 -15.09
C PHE A 65 23.64 36.22 -13.62
N THR A 66 23.70 34.93 -13.27
CA THR A 66 23.76 34.54 -11.84
C THR A 66 24.74 33.42 -11.48
N ASN A 67 25.74 33.14 -12.32
CA ASN A 67 26.77 32.14 -12.03
C ASN A 67 27.83 32.58 -11.00
N HIS A 68 27.53 33.57 -10.14
CA HIS A 68 28.44 34.02 -9.08
C HIS A 68 27.93 33.77 -7.65
N PHE A 69 26.67 33.34 -7.40
CA PHE A 69 26.11 33.48 -6.05
C PHE A 69 25.41 32.31 -5.34
N MET A 70 25.30 31.07 -5.87
CA MET A 70 24.82 29.95 -5.02
C MET A 70 25.40 28.57 -5.39
N PRO A 71 26.22 27.93 -4.52
CA PRO A 71 26.59 26.52 -4.64
C PRO A 71 25.45 25.64 -4.08
N ARG A 72 24.22 25.77 -4.57
CA ARG A 72 23.12 24.88 -4.13
C ARG A 72 23.13 23.60 -4.97
N LYS A 73 23.66 22.52 -4.39
CA LYS A 73 23.26 21.16 -4.80
C LYS A 73 21.75 21.06 -4.58
N VAL A 74 20.95 21.13 -5.64
CA VAL A 74 19.51 20.85 -5.56
C VAL A 74 19.39 19.36 -5.27
N THR A 75 19.30 19.00 -3.99
CA THR A 75 19.05 17.61 -3.57
C THR A 75 17.56 17.36 -3.78
N ASP A 76 17.23 16.50 -4.73
CA ASP A 76 15.85 16.11 -4.96
C ASP A 76 15.35 15.27 -3.77
N ARG A 77 14.22 15.69 -3.16
CA ARG A 77 13.68 15.06 -1.95
C ARG A 77 12.21 14.73 -2.21
N HIS A 78 11.92 13.46 -2.45
CA HIS A 78 10.55 12.94 -2.49
C HIS A 78 10.16 12.34 -1.13
N ASP A 79 8.94 12.65 -0.69
CA ASP A 79 8.30 12.06 0.50
C ASP A 79 7.05 11.29 0.04
N PHE A 80 6.98 10.01 0.40
CA PHE A 80 5.87 9.11 0.06
C PHE A 80 5.24 8.60 1.35
N THR A 81 3.91 8.73 1.46
CA THR A 81 3.14 8.30 2.64
C THR A 81 2.07 7.30 2.23
N TYR A 82 2.00 6.20 2.97
CA TYR A 82 1.08 5.10 2.69
C TYR A 82 0.18 4.76 3.89
N ASN A 83 -1.10 4.48 3.64
CA ASN A 83 -2.03 4.03 4.68
C ASN A 83 -2.18 2.52 4.59
N LEU A 84 -1.85 1.80 5.67
CA LEU A 84 -1.97 0.35 5.71
C LEU A 84 -3.38 -0.06 6.11
N VAL A 85 -3.86 -1.14 5.49
CA VAL A 85 -5.16 -1.73 5.77
C VAL A 85 -4.99 -2.80 6.85
N GLN A 86 -5.83 -2.77 7.88
CA GLN A 86 -5.82 -3.81 8.90
C GLN A 86 -6.23 -5.13 8.27
N ARG A 87 -5.50 -6.19 8.60
CA ARG A 87 -5.87 -7.53 8.16
C ARG A 87 -7.17 -7.91 8.86
N GLY A 88 -8.24 -8.08 8.09
CA GLY A 88 -9.49 -8.64 8.61
C GLY A 88 -9.23 -10.00 9.25
N MET A 89 -9.99 -10.34 10.29
CA MET A 89 -10.00 -11.73 10.76
C MET A 89 -10.38 -12.63 9.58
N PRO A 90 -9.68 -13.75 9.36
CA PRO A 90 -10.22 -14.78 8.48
C PRO A 90 -11.55 -15.18 9.10
N VAL A 91 -12.65 -14.75 8.48
CA VAL A 91 -13.98 -15.22 8.84
C VAL A 91 -13.91 -16.73 8.69
N ASP A 92 -14.09 -17.48 9.78
CA ASP A 92 -14.15 -18.93 9.75
C ASP A 92 -15.27 -19.34 8.78
N GLU A 93 -14.88 -19.54 7.51
CA GLU A 93 -15.81 -19.76 6.41
C GLU A 93 -16.70 -20.97 6.69
N GLU A 94 -16.18 -21.95 7.43
CA GLU A 94 -16.91 -23.15 7.84
C GLU A 94 -18.14 -22.81 8.70
N SER A 95 -18.00 -21.99 9.74
CA SER A 95 -19.10 -21.56 10.62
C SER A 95 -20.20 -20.85 9.82
N ASP A 96 -19.78 -20.00 8.90
CA ASP A 96 -20.66 -19.14 8.12
C ASP A 96 -21.41 -19.94 7.02
N LEU A 97 -20.72 -20.87 6.35
CA LEU A 97 -21.31 -21.80 5.40
C LEU A 97 -22.29 -22.77 6.06
N ILE A 98 -21.97 -23.28 7.26
CA ILE A 98 -22.86 -24.16 8.05
C ILE A 98 -24.14 -23.41 8.44
N ASN A 99 -24.04 -22.15 8.85
CA ASN A 99 -25.21 -21.34 9.23
C ASN A 99 -26.10 -21.03 8.01
N ARG A 100 -25.50 -20.74 6.85
CA ARG A 100 -26.24 -20.54 5.60
C ARG A 100 -26.96 -21.82 5.14
N ALA A 101 -26.30 -22.98 5.23
CA ALA A 101 -26.90 -24.27 4.90
C ALA A 101 -28.08 -24.62 5.83
N ARG A 102 -27.96 -24.35 7.13
CA ARG A 102 -29.07 -24.55 8.09
C ARG A 102 -30.26 -23.65 7.80
N ASN A 103 -30.03 -22.38 7.46
CA ASN A 103 -31.10 -21.45 7.09
C ASN A 103 -31.78 -21.82 5.77
N PHE A 104 -31.05 -22.38 4.81
CA PHE A 104 -31.65 -22.85 3.57
C PHE A 104 -32.55 -24.08 3.80
N ARG A 105 -32.12 -25.01 4.67
CA ARG A 105 -32.91 -26.20 5.03
C ARG A 105 -34.22 -25.84 5.73
N SER A 106 -34.19 -24.91 6.70
CA SER A 106 -35.39 -24.51 7.43
C SER A 106 -36.43 -23.83 6.53
N GLN A 107 -36.01 -23.06 5.53
CA GLN A 107 -36.92 -22.45 4.56
C GLN A 107 -37.58 -23.46 3.62
N ALA A 108 -36.85 -24.52 3.23
CA ALA A 108 -37.40 -25.60 2.42
C ALA A 108 -38.44 -26.44 3.18
N GLU A 109 -38.25 -26.62 4.50
CA GLU A 109 -39.21 -27.34 5.35
C GLU A 109 -40.50 -26.54 5.59
N VAL A 110 -40.42 -25.20 5.70
CA VAL A 110 -41.59 -24.32 5.90
C VAL A 110 -42.43 -24.15 4.63
N GLY A 111 -41.84 -24.23 3.43
CA GLY A 111 -42.55 -24.13 2.15
C GLY A 111 -43.13 -25.46 1.62
N GLY A 112 -42.83 -26.60 2.26
CA GLY A 112 -43.17 -27.94 1.75
C GLY A 112 -44.47 -28.56 2.27
N VAL A 113 -45.17 -27.94 3.23
CA VAL A 113 -46.40 -28.52 3.81
C VAL A 113 -47.63 -28.05 3.03
N ILE A 114 -47.81 -28.55 1.81
CA ILE A 114 -49.10 -28.52 1.12
C ILE A 114 -49.91 -29.72 1.63
N GLN A 115 -50.73 -29.51 2.66
CA GLN A 115 -51.70 -30.52 3.11
C GLN A 115 -52.83 -30.63 2.07
N PRO A 116 -53.18 -31.83 1.57
CA PRO A 116 -54.36 -32.01 0.74
C PRO A 116 -55.62 -31.91 1.63
N GLN A 117 -56.48 -30.92 1.38
CA GLN A 117 -57.80 -30.86 2.01
C GLN A 117 -58.75 -31.80 1.27
N GLN A 118 -59.45 -32.65 2.04
CA GLN A 118 -60.60 -33.44 1.60
C GLN A 118 -61.88 -32.62 1.63
#